data_AF-A0A352DAK3-F1
#
_entry.id   AF-A0A352DAK3-F1
#
_cell.length_a   1.000
_cell.length_b   1.000
_cell.length_c   1.000
_cell.angle_alpha   90.00
_cell.angle_beta   90.00
_cell.angle_gamma   90.00
#
_symmetry.space_group_name_H-M   'P 1'
#
loop_
_entity.id
_entity.type
_entity.pdbx_description
1 polymer ?
#
loop_
_entity_poly.entity_id
_entity_poly.type
_entity_poly.pdbx_seq_one_letter_code
_entity_poly.pdbx_strand_id
1 'polypeptide(L)'
;MKTTTLILSATILGFAASRPPSGAAQSASDLNESYMQAAGSMPAPQLAPSHGAAKPAAAAPRVGTQIEETVRKAMPAVVQVIVPGVGMGSGFIMLPSGIVVTNAHVVDEVAVGDDVVIHTANTKPQKGTLLAKGERGKKDIAFIQIPPVKNGWSTLTMKPSARMALGSEVLTMGYPRGLPFTVNRGIISGLNRKNEHITFMQTDASINPGNSGGPLVTLDGAVVGINTQIITESGGSEGLGFAIISEDINRAWKQYLKIDNLDTPWLGVMLDPELAVQQIITDSPAKKAGIKLDDVIVEFEGAQIESMEDFLHELHMFMPGDTVKLLVLRNGKPRKIPVVLESEKEVKPQRIAAQEADHLPV
;
A
#
# COMPACT_ATOMS: atom_id res chain seq x y z
N MET A 1 83.40 -6.11 -17.23
CA MET A 1 82.39 -6.51 -18.23
C MET A 1 81.76 -7.81 -17.79
N LYS A 2 80.48 -7.76 -17.37
CA LYS A 2 79.49 -8.85 -17.39
C LYS A 2 78.15 -8.19 -17.05
N THR A 3 77.32 -8.02 -18.06
CA THR A 3 75.99 -7.43 -18.01
C THR A 3 75.03 -8.55 -17.60
N THR A 4 74.38 -8.44 -16.45
CA THR A 4 73.34 -9.38 -16.02
C THR A 4 71.98 -8.75 -16.26
N THR A 5 71.26 -9.29 -17.25
CA THR A 5 69.89 -8.96 -17.59
C THR A 5 68.95 -9.50 -16.51
N LEU A 6 68.13 -8.63 -15.93
CA LEU A 6 67.03 -8.96 -15.01
C LEU A 6 65.80 -9.35 -15.84
N ILE A 7 65.32 -10.59 -15.71
CA ILE A 7 64.03 -11.02 -16.26
C ILE A 7 63.00 -10.92 -15.13
N LEU A 8 61.98 -10.08 -15.33
CA LEU A 8 60.87 -9.86 -14.41
C LEU A 8 59.78 -10.91 -14.71
N SER A 9 59.63 -11.91 -13.84
CA SER A 9 58.53 -12.88 -13.89
C SER A 9 57.37 -12.37 -13.03
N ALA A 10 56.28 -11.93 -13.64
CA ALA A 10 55.07 -11.54 -12.93
C ALA A 10 54.33 -12.79 -12.41
N THR A 11 54.33 -13.00 -11.09
CA THR A 11 53.48 -13.99 -10.44
C THR A 11 52.10 -13.39 -10.25
N ILE A 12 51.11 -13.88 -10.99
CA ILE A 12 49.69 -13.56 -10.77
C ILE A 12 49.23 -14.33 -9.53
N LEU A 13 49.05 -13.64 -8.41
CA LEU A 13 48.33 -14.15 -7.25
C LEU A 13 46.84 -14.27 -7.63
N GLY A 14 46.37 -15.49 -7.85
CA GLY A 14 44.94 -15.77 -8.02
C GLY A 14 44.21 -15.53 -6.70
N PHE A 15 43.46 -14.45 -6.61
CA PHE A 15 42.41 -14.31 -5.60
C PHE A 15 41.29 -15.30 -5.93
N ALA A 16 41.15 -16.34 -5.10
CA ALA A 16 39.96 -17.17 -5.11
C ALA A 16 38.78 -16.31 -4.65
N ALA A 17 37.95 -15.89 -5.59
CA ALA A 17 36.65 -15.29 -5.27
C ALA A 17 35.78 -16.35 -4.59
N SER A 18 35.55 -16.19 -3.30
CA SER A 18 34.52 -16.94 -2.59
C SER A 18 33.17 -16.65 -3.25
N ARG A 19 32.59 -17.65 -3.90
CA ARG A 19 31.22 -17.61 -4.42
C ARG A 19 30.26 -17.18 -3.29
N PRO A 20 29.35 -16.21 -3.51
CA PRO A 20 28.28 -15.97 -2.56
C PRO A 20 27.39 -17.23 -2.48
N PRO A 21 26.74 -17.48 -1.33
CA PRO A 21 25.87 -18.64 -1.16
C PRO A 21 24.73 -18.61 -2.20
N SER A 22 24.45 -19.78 -2.76
CA SER A 22 23.61 -20.03 -3.94
C SER A 22 22.10 -19.80 -3.77
N GLY A 23 21.66 -19.09 -2.74
CA GLY A 23 20.24 -18.89 -2.44
C GLY A 23 19.53 -17.81 -3.26
N ALA A 24 20.24 -16.78 -3.73
CA ALA A 24 19.62 -15.62 -4.38
C ALA A 24 19.29 -15.84 -5.88
N ALA A 25 19.96 -16.77 -6.55
CA ALA A 25 19.83 -16.98 -8.02
C ALA A 25 18.66 -17.89 -8.42
N GLN A 26 18.32 -18.89 -7.59
CA GLN A 26 17.11 -19.71 -7.76
C GLN A 26 15.81 -18.89 -7.55
N SER A 27 15.97 -17.72 -6.97
CA SER A 27 14.94 -16.90 -6.38
C SER A 27 14.23 -16.00 -7.41
N ALA A 28 14.94 -15.64 -8.49
CA ALA A 28 14.41 -14.90 -9.64
C ALA A 28 13.88 -15.83 -10.74
N SER A 29 14.42 -17.06 -10.85
CA SER A 29 13.98 -18.05 -11.85
C SER A 29 12.58 -18.57 -11.59
N ASP A 30 12.25 -18.89 -10.33
CA ASP A 30 10.97 -19.53 -9.98
C ASP A 30 9.79 -18.57 -10.18
N LEU A 31 10.00 -17.28 -9.91
CA LEU A 31 9.02 -16.24 -10.20
C LEU A 31 8.89 -16.05 -11.72
N ASN A 32 10.01 -15.90 -12.44
CA ASN A 32 10.01 -15.75 -13.91
C ASN A 32 9.26 -16.89 -14.60
N GLU A 33 9.42 -18.12 -14.13
CA GLU A 33 8.71 -19.30 -14.64
C GLU A 33 7.19 -19.22 -14.41
N SER A 34 6.74 -18.80 -13.22
CA SER A 34 5.31 -18.58 -12.94
C SER A 34 4.67 -17.50 -13.85
N TYR A 35 5.43 -16.47 -14.24
CA TYR A 35 4.95 -15.41 -15.14
C TYR A 35 4.94 -15.84 -16.61
N MET A 36 5.90 -16.64 -17.04
CA MET A 36 5.88 -17.24 -18.38
C MET A 36 4.65 -18.16 -18.56
N GLN A 37 4.23 -18.83 -17.49
CA GLN A 37 2.97 -19.60 -17.48
C GLN A 37 1.73 -18.69 -17.61
N ALA A 38 1.74 -17.50 -16.99
CA ALA A 38 0.67 -16.50 -17.12
C ALA A 38 0.46 -15.98 -18.55
N ALA A 39 1.54 -15.94 -19.34
CA ALA A 39 1.48 -15.52 -20.73
C ALA A 39 0.79 -16.56 -21.65
N GLY A 40 0.70 -17.83 -21.21
CA GLY A 40 0.24 -18.96 -22.02
C GLY A 40 -1.27 -19.19 -22.08
N SER A 41 -2.09 -18.48 -21.29
CA SER A 41 -3.54 -18.67 -21.25
C SER A 41 -4.28 -17.35 -21.51
N MET A 42 -4.70 -17.12 -22.76
CA MET A 42 -5.33 -15.87 -23.18
C MET A 42 -6.63 -16.11 -23.98
N PRO A 43 -7.81 -15.66 -23.50
CA PRO A 43 -8.94 -15.36 -24.35
C PRO A 43 -8.72 -14.08 -25.16
N ALA A 44 -9.46 -13.91 -26.26
CA ALA A 44 -9.35 -12.77 -27.17
C ALA A 44 -9.65 -11.41 -26.47
N PRO A 45 -9.04 -10.29 -26.93
CA PRO A 45 -9.25 -8.98 -26.32
C PRO A 45 -10.71 -8.53 -26.47
N GLN A 46 -11.35 -8.12 -25.36
CA GLN A 46 -12.61 -7.38 -25.42
C GLN A 46 -12.31 -5.88 -25.37
N LEU A 47 -12.65 -5.18 -26.45
CA LEU A 47 -12.66 -3.73 -26.49
C LEU A 47 -13.87 -3.21 -25.69
N ALA A 48 -13.65 -2.18 -24.87
CA ALA A 48 -14.73 -1.50 -24.16
C ALA A 48 -15.62 -0.72 -25.15
N PRO A 49 -16.93 -0.54 -24.87
CA PRO A 49 -17.80 0.29 -25.70
C PRO A 49 -17.33 1.75 -25.66
N SER A 50 -17.23 2.37 -26.84
CA SER A 50 -16.94 3.78 -27.00
C SER A 50 -18.04 4.62 -26.34
N HIS A 51 -17.71 5.37 -25.29
CA HIS A 51 -18.59 6.41 -24.78
C HIS A 51 -18.40 7.66 -25.65
N GLY A 52 -19.53 8.18 -26.15
CA GLY A 52 -19.59 9.23 -27.17
C GLY A 52 -18.89 10.54 -26.77
N ALA A 53 -18.53 11.31 -27.80
CA ALA A 53 -17.75 12.53 -27.71
C ALA A 53 -18.34 13.54 -26.69
N ALA A 54 -17.54 13.86 -25.66
CA ALA A 54 -17.82 14.94 -24.73
C ALA A 54 -17.41 16.31 -25.31
N LYS A 55 -18.20 17.33 -24.96
CA LYS A 55 -18.07 18.75 -25.33
C LYS A 55 -16.72 19.35 -24.87
N PRO A 56 -16.17 20.42 -25.50
CA PRO A 56 -14.84 20.92 -25.16
C PRO A 56 -14.79 21.44 -23.73
N ALA A 57 -13.98 20.80 -22.89
CA ALA A 57 -13.67 21.25 -21.55
C ALA A 57 -12.65 22.41 -21.59
N ALA A 58 -12.70 23.27 -20.57
CA ALA A 58 -11.75 24.35 -20.34
C ALA A 58 -10.30 23.86 -20.43
N ALA A 59 -9.36 24.74 -20.83
CA ALA A 59 -7.97 24.40 -21.14
C ALA A 59 -7.37 23.45 -20.09
N ALA A 60 -7.23 22.17 -20.48
CA ALA A 60 -6.70 21.15 -19.61
C ALA A 60 -5.30 21.57 -19.14
N PRO A 61 -4.95 21.35 -17.86
CA PRO A 61 -3.58 21.56 -17.41
C PRO A 61 -2.63 20.79 -18.33
N ARG A 62 -1.50 21.41 -18.69
CA ARG A 62 -0.49 20.74 -19.52
C ARG A 62 -0.06 19.47 -18.78
N VAL A 63 -0.01 18.33 -19.47
CA VAL A 63 0.32 17.03 -18.86
C VAL A 63 1.57 17.07 -17.97
N GLY A 64 2.58 17.87 -18.33
CA GLY A 64 3.78 18.11 -17.51
C GLY A 64 3.49 18.71 -16.13
N THR A 65 2.59 19.69 -16.04
CA THR A 65 2.24 20.33 -14.74
C THR A 65 1.44 19.39 -13.84
N GLN A 66 0.66 18.46 -14.43
CA GLN A 66 -0.08 17.47 -13.66
C GLN A 66 0.84 16.39 -13.07
N ILE A 67 1.81 15.90 -13.85
CA ILE A 67 2.79 14.93 -13.35
C ILE A 67 3.61 15.52 -12.20
N GLU A 68 4.10 16.75 -12.35
CA GLU A 68 4.86 17.44 -11.30
C GLU A 68 4.06 17.58 -10.00
N GLU A 69 2.78 17.94 -10.09
CA GLU A 69 1.90 18.02 -8.93
C GLU A 69 1.66 16.67 -8.27
N THR A 70 1.40 15.63 -9.07
CA THR A 70 1.20 14.27 -8.58
C THR A 70 2.44 13.73 -7.89
N VAL A 71 3.62 13.96 -8.48
CA VAL A 71 4.91 13.62 -7.87
C VAL A 71 5.11 14.36 -6.56
N ARG A 72 4.88 15.68 -6.52
CA ARG A 72 5.02 16.50 -5.31
C ARG A 72 4.13 16.01 -4.17
N LYS A 73 2.89 15.62 -4.48
CA LYS A 73 1.91 15.10 -3.51
C LYS A 73 2.25 13.69 -3.04
N ALA A 74 2.70 12.83 -3.95
CA ALA A 74 2.95 11.42 -3.65
C ALA A 74 4.30 11.16 -2.95
N MET A 75 5.34 11.91 -3.30
CA MET A 75 6.72 11.68 -2.84
C MET A 75 6.87 11.52 -1.32
N PRO A 76 6.20 12.31 -0.44
CA PRO A 76 6.29 12.12 1.01
C PRO A 76 5.78 10.77 1.52
N ALA A 77 4.88 10.12 0.77
CA ALA A 77 4.27 8.85 1.13
C ALA A 77 4.98 7.64 0.50
N VAL A 78 5.96 7.84 -0.40
CA VAL A 78 6.76 6.75 -0.99
C VAL A 78 8.03 6.57 -0.19
N VAL A 79 8.30 5.33 0.20
CA VAL A 79 9.39 4.99 1.12
C VAL A 79 10.41 4.08 0.49
N GLN A 80 11.66 4.18 0.94
CA GLN A 80 12.69 3.18 0.72
C GLN A 80 12.62 2.17 1.86
N VAL A 81 12.60 0.88 1.52
CA VAL A 81 12.63 -0.22 2.48
C VAL A 81 14.02 -0.85 2.43
N ILE A 82 14.72 -0.88 3.55
CA ILE A 82 16.09 -1.40 3.64
C ILE A 82 16.10 -2.56 4.63
N VAL A 83 16.60 -3.71 4.18
CA VAL A 83 16.90 -4.87 5.02
C VAL A 83 18.41 -4.94 5.20
N PRO A 84 18.94 -4.57 6.39
CA PRO A 84 20.39 -4.48 6.61
C PRO A 84 21.12 -5.77 6.27
N GLY A 85 22.17 -5.68 5.46
CA GLY A 85 22.98 -6.83 5.04
C GLY A 85 22.34 -7.74 3.97
N VAL A 86 21.10 -7.46 3.55
CA VAL A 86 20.37 -8.27 2.56
C VAL A 86 20.12 -7.47 1.28
N GLY A 87 19.43 -6.34 1.37
CA GLY A 87 19.00 -5.61 0.18
C GLY A 87 18.09 -4.42 0.48
N MET A 88 17.52 -3.86 -0.59
CA MET A 88 16.60 -2.73 -0.51
C MET A 88 15.56 -2.76 -1.62
N GLY A 89 14.42 -2.13 -1.35
CA GLY A 89 13.33 -1.91 -2.28
C GLY A 89 12.59 -0.62 -1.96
N SER A 90 11.37 -0.52 -2.48
CA SER A 90 10.46 0.59 -2.23
C SER A 90 9.20 0.12 -1.52
N GLY A 91 8.43 1.07 -1.03
CA GLY A 91 7.13 0.89 -0.42
C GLY A 91 6.31 2.16 -0.53
N PHE A 92 5.09 2.14 -0.03
CA PHE A 92 4.33 3.37 0.19
C PHE A 92 3.46 3.27 1.44
N ILE A 93 3.23 4.41 2.07
CA ILE A 93 2.40 4.54 3.25
C ILE A 93 0.94 4.55 2.81
N MET A 94 0.19 3.54 3.25
CA MET A 94 -1.22 3.36 2.95
C MET A 94 -2.13 4.00 4.00
N LEU A 95 -1.72 4.01 5.28
CA LEU A 95 -2.52 4.58 6.37
C LEU A 95 -1.73 5.62 7.20
N PRO A 96 -2.39 6.68 7.70
CA PRO A 96 -1.74 7.75 8.46
C PRO A 96 -1.06 7.26 9.74
N SER A 97 -1.54 6.12 10.28
CA SER A 97 -0.94 5.41 11.41
C SER A 97 0.46 4.86 11.15
N GLY A 98 0.95 4.89 9.90
CA GLY A 98 2.27 4.39 9.54
C GLY A 98 2.25 2.97 9.00
N ILE A 99 1.18 2.55 8.35
CA ILE A 99 1.15 1.28 7.63
C ILE A 99 1.79 1.47 6.26
N VAL A 100 2.89 0.78 6.04
CA VAL A 100 3.61 0.70 4.76
C VAL A 100 3.25 -0.60 4.06
N VAL A 101 3.01 -0.52 2.76
CA VAL A 101 2.88 -1.66 1.87
C VAL A 101 4.13 -1.76 1.00
N THR A 102 4.63 -2.99 0.82
CA THR A 102 5.74 -3.32 -0.09
C THR A 102 5.53 -4.72 -0.67
N ASN A 103 6.47 -5.20 -1.49
CA ASN A 103 6.46 -6.59 -1.92
C ASN A 103 7.05 -7.53 -0.87
N ALA A 104 6.56 -8.77 -0.84
CA ALA A 104 7.06 -9.78 0.10
C ALA A 104 8.53 -10.11 -0.15
N HIS A 105 8.95 -10.16 -1.42
CA HIS A 105 10.33 -10.46 -1.78
C HIS A 105 11.35 -9.41 -1.30
N VAL A 106 10.91 -8.16 -1.04
CA VAL A 106 11.80 -7.10 -0.51
C VAL A 106 12.21 -7.42 0.93
N VAL A 107 11.36 -8.12 1.67
CA VAL A 107 11.51 -8.45 3.09
C VAL A 107 11.54 -9.96 3.33
N ASP A 108 11.96 -10.73 2.32
CA ASP A 108 11.85 -12.19 2.35
C ASP A 108 12.70 -12.82 3.46
N GLU A 109 13.87 -12.25 3.72
CA GLU A 109 14.80 -12.68 4.77
C GLU A 109 14.42 -12.15 6.17
N VAL A 110 13.32 -11.41 6.31
CA VAL A 110 12.86 -10.81 7.57
C VAL A 110 11.72 -11.62 8.14
N ALA A 111 11.82 -12.04 9.41
CA ALA A 111 10.71 -12.71 10.08
C ALA A 111 9.60 -11.71 10.45
N VAL A 112 8.36 -12.19 10.50
CA VAL A 112 7.26 -11.36 11.02
C VAL A 112 7.54 -11.02 12.49
N GLY A 113 7.43 -9.74 12.85
CA GLY A 113 7.81 -9.20 14.16
C GLY A 113 9.23 -8.61 14.21
N ASP A 114 10.07 -8.90 13.22
CA ASP A 114 11.42 -8.31 13.11
C ASP A 114 11.39 -6.97 12.35
N ASP A 115 12.53 -6.29 12.40
CA ASP A 115 12.64 -4.91 11.99
C ASP A 115 13.40 -4.71 10.67
N VAL A 116 12.95 -3.70 9.93
CA VAL A 116 13.58 -3.12 8.75
C VAL A 116 13.81 -1.63 8.97
N VAL A 117 14.59 -1.01 8.08
CA VAL A 117 14.80 0.44 8.08
C VAL A 117 13.98 1.07 6.97
N ILE A 118 13.20 2.09 7.32
CA ILE A 118 12.32 2.83 6.41
C ILE A 118 12.84 4.26 6.26
N HIS A 119 13.14 4.68 5.04
CA HIS A 119 13.45 6.07 4.73
C HIS A 119 12.32 6.70 3.93
N THR A 120 11.97 7.94 4.25
CA THR A 120 11.10 8.77 3.41
C THR A 120 11.89 9.97 2.90
N ALA A 121 11.41 10.64 1.86
CA ALA A 121 12.14 11.73 1.20
C ALA A 121 12.56 12.88 2.14
N ASN A 122 11.93 13.03 3.32
CA ASN A 122 12.13 14.17 4.21
C ASN A 122 12.17 13.83 5.71
N THR A 123 12.38 12.57 6.08
CA THR A 123 12.45 12.18 7.50
C THR A 123 13.74 11.49 7.86
N LYS A 124 14.04 11.51 9.16
CA LYS A 124 15.04 10.58 9.71
C LYS A 124 14.63 9.14 9.40
N PRO A 125 15.59 8.23 9.27
CA PRO A 125 15.33 6.80 9.19
C PRO A 125 14.41 6.36 10.32
N GLN A 126 13.36 5.62 9.96
CA GLN A 126 12.43 5.02 10.90
C GLN A 126 12.73 3.53 11.02
N LYS A 127 12.55 3.02 12.22
CA LYS A 127 12.46 1.58 12.47
C LYS A 127 11.08 1.12 12.00
N GLY A 128 10.99 0.11 11.14
CA GLY A 128 9.71 -0.46 10.69
C GLY A 128 9.62 -1.92 11.10
N THR A 129 8.53 -2.35 11.71
CA THR A 129 8.31 -3.75 12.12
C THR A 129 7.47 -4.47 11.08
N LEU A 130 7.94 -5.63 10.59
CA LEU A 130 7.20 -6.44 9.62
C LEU A 130 5.97 -7.07 10.29
N LEU A 131 4.76 -6.66 9.87
CA LEU A 131 3.50 -7.16 10.42
C LEU A 131 3.08 -8.47 9.78
N ALA A 132 3.15 -8.55 8.46
CA ALA A 132 2.84 -9.75 7.71
C ALA A 132 3.46 -9.71 6.32
N LYS A 133 3.67 -10.89 5.74
CA LYS A 133 4.05 -11.05 4.34
C LYS A 133 3.36 -12.27 3.74
N GLY A 134 3.12 -12.20 2.43
CA GLY A 134 2.66 -13.34 1.66
C GLY A 134 3.74 -14.40 1.50
N GLU A 135 3.30 -15.63 1.24
CA GLU A 135 4.22 -16.72 0.93
C GLU A 135 4.91 -16.45 -0.42
N ARG A 136 6.23 -16.55 -0.42
CA ARG A 136 7.08 -16.41 -1.59
C ARG A 136 6.57 -17.27 -2.76
N GLY A 137 6.59 -16.72 -3.98
CA GLY A 137 6.15 -17.43 -5.18
C GLY A 137 4.64 -17.50 -5.38
N LYS A 138 3.85 -17.25 -4.33
CA LYS A 138 2.38 -17.29 -4.39
C LYS A 138 1.75 -15.94 -4.22
N LYS A 139 2.24 -15.12 -3.30
CA LYS A 139 1.68 -13.80 -3.06
C LYS A 139 2.76 -12.82 -2.61
N ASP A 140 2.98 -11.79 -3.40
CA ASP A 140 4.15 -10.93 -3.25
C ASP A 140 3.79 -9.57 -2.62
N ILE A 141 3.14 -9.60 -1.45
CA ILE A 141 2.73 -8.39 -0.70
C ILE A 141 3.18 -8.53 0.75
N ALA A 142 3.66 -7.44 1.35
CA ALA A 142 3.98 -7.35 2.76
C ALA A 142 3.53 -6.01 3.36
N PHE A 143 3.28 -6.03 4.68
CA PHE A 143 2.85 -4.88 5.46
C PHE A 143 3.85 -4.63 6.60
N ILE A 144 4.28 -3.39 6.74
CA ILE A 144 5.24 -2.94 7.76
C ILE A 144 4.61 -1.80 8.56
N GLN A 145 4.78 -1.80 9.88
CA GLN A 145 4.38 -0.69 10.75
C GLN A 145 5.59 0.21 11.02
N ILE A 146 5.47 1.51 10.78
CA ILE A 146 6.40 2.53 11.28
C ILE A 146 5.79 3.32 12.43
N PRO A 147 6.58 3.92 13.35
CA PRO A 147 6.05 4.70 14.46
C PRO A 147 5.09 5.81 13.99
N PRO A 148 3.94 6.00 14.65
CA PRO A 148 3.04 7.09 14.31
C PRO A 148 3.72 8.44 14.58
N VAL A 149 3.30 9.46 13.82
CA VAL A 149 3.75 10.85 14.00
C VAL A 149 2.55 11.74 14.33
N LYS A 150 2.80 12.85 15.04
CA LYS A 150 1.75 13.70 15.62
C LYS A 150 0.62 14.09 14.66
N ASN A 151 0.95 14.38 13.39
CA ASN A 151 -0.01 14.84 12.38
C ASN A 151 -0.33 13.75 11.34
N GLY A 152 0.00 12.49 11.65
CA GLY A 152 -0.11 11.38 10.70
C GLY A 152 0.96 11.42 9.63
N TRP A 153 1.22 10.24 9.06
CA TRP A 153 2.04 10.14 7.87
C TRP A 153 1.25 10.60 6.64
N SER A 154 1.94 11.23 5.69
CA SER A 154 1.37 11.40 4.35
C SER A 154 1.12 10.02 3.73
N THR A 155 -0.06 9.82 3.15
CA THR A 155 -0.48 8.54 2.57
C THR A 155 -0.75 8.65 1.08
N LEU A 156 -0.82 7.50 0.42
CA LEU A 156 -1.41 7.39 -0.90
C LEU A 156 -2.76 6.69 -0.83
N THR A 157 -3.78 7.33 -1.39
CA THR A 157 -5.12 6.74 -1.52
C THR A 157 -5.10 5.68 -2.61
N MET A 158 -5.60 4.50 -2.29
CA MET A 158 -5.74 3.40 -3.24
C MET A 158 -7.11 3.44 -3.91
N LYS A 159 -7.15 3.25 -5.23
CA LYS A 159 -8.39 3.13 -6.01
C LYS A 159 -8.45 1.79 -6.75
N PRO A 160 -9.66 1.25 -7.01
CA PRO A 160 -9.81 0.01 -7.77
C PRO A 160 -9.14 0.07 -9.15
N SER A 161 -8.28 -0.91 -9.41
CA SER A 161 -7.58 -1.06 -10.68
C SER A 161 -8.51 -1.54 -11.80
N ALA A 162 -9.67 -2.11 -11.47
CA ALA A 162 -10.70 -2.52 -12.44
C ALA A 162 -11.22 -1.37 -13.33
N ARG A 163 -10.95 -0.11 -12.95
CA ARG A 163 -11.29 1.08 -13.76
C ARG A 163 -10.21 1.45 -14.78
N MET A 164 -9.05 0.80 -14.73
CA MET A 164 -7.95 1.05 -15.67
C MET A 164 -8.29 0.46 -17.04
N ALA A 165 -7.94 1.21 -18.09
CA ALA A 165 -8.01 0.76 -19.47
C ALA A 165 -6.62 0.65 -20.08
N LEU A 166 -6.46 -0.16 -21.14
CA LEU A 166 -5.26 -0.14 -21.97
C LEU A 166 -5.01 1.29 -22.47
N GLY A 167 -3.76 1.75 -22.37
CA GLY A 167 -3.37 3.13 -22.70
C GLY A 167 -3.54 4.15 -21.57
N SER A 168 -4.11 3.78 -20.42
CA SER A 168 -4.20 4.68 -19.26
C SER A 168 -2.81 5.05 -18.78
N GLU A 169 -2.55 6.34 -18.61
CA GLU A 169 -1.26 6.84 -18.13
C GLU A 169 -1.03 6.53 -16.66
N VAL A 170 0.19 6.10 -16.35
CA VAL A 170 0.63 5.73 -15.02
C VAL A 170 2.06 6.17 -14.75
N LEU A 171 2.37 6.33 -13.48
CA LEU A 171 3.71 6.60 -12.97
C LEU A 171 4.13 5.48 -12.04
N THR A 172 5.37 5.01 -12.17
CA THR A 172 6.04 4.21 -11.15
C THR A 172 6.91 5.13 -10.32
N MET A 173 6.95 4.91 -9.01
CA MET A 173 7.73 5.72 -8.07
C MET A 173 8.51 4.83 -7.11
N GLY A 174 9.72 5.23 -6.74
CA GLY A 174 10.55 4.47 -5.81
C GLY A 174 11.99 4.94 -5.69
N TYR A 175 12.82 4.08 -5.11
CA TYR A 175 14.23 4.31 -4.82
C TYR A 175 15.11 3.20 -5.44
N PRO A 176 15.27 3.18 -6.77
CA PRO A 176 15.98 2.12 -7.49
C PRO A 176 17.43 2.07 -7.06
N ARG A 177 17.92 0.89 -6.64
CA ARG A 177 19.32 0.69 -6.22
C ARG A 177 19.85 1.71 -5.20
N GLY A 178 18.96 2.31 -4.39
CA GLY A 178 19.33 3.32 -3.40
C GLY A 178 19.67 4.69 -3.99
N LEU A 179 19.33 4.92 -5.26
CA LEU A 179 19.31 6.26 -5.84
C LEU A 179 18.25 7.13 -5.14
N PRO A 180 18.40 8.47 -5.25
CA PRO A 180 17.32 9.38 -4.90
C PRO A 180 16.00 9.01 -5.59
N PHE A 181 14.91 9.52 -5.02
CA PHE A 181 13.56 9.30 -5.49
C PHE A 181 13.45 9.39 -7.02
N THR A 182 12.93 8.33 -7.63
CA THR A 182 12.83 8.16 -9.08
C THR A 182 11.37 8.00 -9.50
N VAL A 183 11.04 8.60 -10.64
CA VAL A 183 9.72 8.53 -11.27
C VAL A 183 9.89 8.08 -12.71
N ASN A 184 9.13 7.07 -13.13
CA ASN A 184 9.03 6.69 -14.55
C ASN A 184 7.58 6.78 -15.00
N ARG A 185 7.34 7.28 -16.21
CA ARG A 185 6.02 7.36 -16.83
C ARG A 185 5.86 6.26 -17.87
N GLY A 186 4.65 5.74 -17.98
CA GLY A 186 4.22 4.88 -19.07
C GLY A 186 2.70 4.80 -19.13
N ILE A 187 2.21 3.72 -19.74
CA ILE A 187 0.81 3.38 -19.85
C ILE A 187 0.54 1.98 -19.32
N ILE A 188 -0.72 1.65 -19.09
CA ILE A 188 -1.16 0.27 -18.96
C ILE A 188 -1.11 -0.42 -20.33
N SER A 189 -0.22 -1.39 -20.48
CA SER A 189 0.03 -2.16 -21.71
C SER A 189 -0.70 -3.50 -21.73
N GLY A 190 -1.23 -3.94 -20.58
CA GLY A 190 -1.97 -5.19 -20.45
C GLY A 190 -2.75 -5.23 -19.14
N LEU A 191 -3.94 -5.83 -19.19
CA LEU A 191 -4.78 -6.08 -18.02
C LEU A 191 -4.96 -7.58 -17.83
N ASN A 192 -5.31 -7.99 -16.61
CA ASN A 192 -5.70 -9.38 -16.30
C ASN A 192 -4.67 -10.43 -16.72
N ARG A 193 -3.37 -10.11 -16.64
CA ARG A 193 -2.30 -11.11 -16.79
C ARG A 193 -2.29 -11.94 -15.51
N LYS A 194 -2.42 -13.27 -15.58
CA LYS A 194 -2.60 -14.10 -14.38
C LYS A 194 -1.70 -15.31 -14.40
N ASN A 195 -0.90 -15.51 -13.35
CA ASN A 195 -0.37 -16.84 -13.06
C ASN A 195 -1.35 -17.60 -12.14
N GLU A 196 -0.95 -18.76 -11.61
CA GLU A 196 -1.80 -19.58 -10.73
C GLU A 196 -2.26 -18.85 -9.45
N HIS A 197 -1.61 -17.75 -9.05
CA HIS A 197 -1.80 -17.16 -7.72
C HIS A 197 -2.03 -15.65 -7.69
N ILE A 198 -1.57 -14.90 -8.70
CA ILE A 198 -1.54 -13.44 -8.70
C ILE A 198 -2.06 -12.91 -10.04
N THR A 199 -2.85 -11.82 -9.97
CA THR A 199 -3.27 -11.04 -11.13
C THR A 199 -2.43 -9.77 -11.25
N PHE A 200 -1.95 -9.49 -12.45
CA PHE A 200 -1.08 -8.37 -12.77
C PHE A 200 -1.70 -7.43 -13.80
N MET A 201 -1.36 -6.15 -13.64
CA MET A 201 -1.34 -5.20 -14.74
C MET A 201 0.05 -5.16 -15.34
N GLN A 202 0.12 -5.09 -16.67
CA GLN A 202 1.34 -4.86 -17.41
C GLN A 202 1.45 -3.38 -17.76
N THR A 203 2.64 -2.81 -17.63
CA THR A 203 2.94 -1.42 -17.99
C THR A 203 4.28 -1.35 -18.75
N ASP A 204 4.40 -0.36 -19.63
CA ASP A 204 5.68 -0.01 -20.25
C ASP A 204 6.46 1.04 -19.43
N ALA A 205 5.87 1.56 -18.34
CA ALA A 205 6.58 2.40 -17.38
C ALA A 205 7.74 1.58 -16.82
N SER A 206 8.95 2.14 -16.87
CA SER A 206 10.13 1.39 -16.46
C SER A 206 10.03 0.98 -14.99
N ILE A 207 10.14 -0.33 -14.76
CA ILE A 207 10.32 -0.94 -13.45
C ILE A 207 11.74 -1.52 -13.45
N ASN A 208 12.53 -1.19 -12.46
CA ASN A 208 13.90 -1.67 -12.31
C ASN A 208 14.12 -2.14 -10.87
N PRO A 209 15.14 -2.97 -10.60
CA PRO A 209 15.49 -3.35 -9.23
C PRO A 209 15.59 -2.14 -8.29
N GLY A 210 14.79 -2.18 -7.23
CA GLY A 210 14.66 -1.12 -6.22
C GLY A 210 13.42 -0.22 -6.37
N ASN A 211 12.72 -0.21 -7.52
CA ASN A 211 11.35 0.33 -7.62
C ASN A 211 10.30 -0.69 -7.15
N SER A 212 10.68 -1.98 -7.08
CA SER A 212 9.84 -3.06 -6.55
C SER A 212 9.35 -2.72 -5.14
N GLY A 213 8.07 -2.94 -4.90
CA GLY A 213 7.33 -2.58 -3.70
C GLY A 213 6.78 -1.15 -3.71
N GLY A 214 7.27 -0.30 -4.60
CA GLY A 214 6.76 1.06 -4.79
C GLY A 214 5.40 1.08 -5.51
N PRO A 215 4.67 2.21 -5.49
CA PRO A 215 3.34 2.29 -6.06
C PRO A 215 3.36 2.44 -7.59
N LEU A 216 2.34 1.87 -8.24
CA LEU A 216 1.89 2.26 -9.58
C LEU A 216 0.72 3.23 -9.40
N VAL A 217 0.90 4.48 -9.82
CA VAL A 217 -0.08 5.55 -9.60
C VAL A 217 -0.63 6.13 -10.90
N THR A 218 -1.89 6.52 -10.88
CA THR A 218 -2.51 7.30 -11.95
C THR A 218 -2.06 8.76 -11.90
N LEU A 219 -2.33 9.53 -12.97
CA LEU A 219 -1.99 10.95 -13.01
C LEU A 219 -2.75 11.82 -12.01
N ASP A 220 -3.86 11.35 -11.42
CA ASP A 220 -4.55 12.00 -10.30
C ASP A 220 -3.99 11.58 -8.92
N GLY A 221 -2.95 10.75 -8.89
CA GLY A 221 -2.22 10.37 -7.67
C GLY A 221 -2.80 9.17 -6.92
N ALA A 222 -3.76 8.44 -7.51
CA ALA A 222 -4.30 7.25 -6.89
C ALA A 222 -3.43 6.02 -7.17
N VAL A 223 -3.20 5.20 -6.14
CA VAL A 223 -2.52 3.91 -6.28
C VAL A 223 -3.47 2.91 -6.90
N VAL A 224 -3.04 2.27 -7.99
CA VAL A 224 -3.78 1.19 -8.67
C VAL A 224 -3.05 -0.15 -8.59
N GLY A 225 -1.79 -0.16 -8.12
CA GLY A 225 -1.06 -1.39 -7.87
C GLY A 225 0.31 -1.19 -7.22
N ILE A 226 1.02 -2.31 -7.00
CA ILE A 226 2.39 -2.35 -6.50
C ILE A 226 3.33 -2.83 -7.61
N ASN A 227 4.34 -2.03 -7.93
CA ASN A 227 5.39 -2.41 -8.88
C ASN A 227 6.10 -3.65 -8.34
N THR A 228 6.11 -4.78 -9.04
CA THR A 228 6.74 -6.01 -8.54
C THR A 228 7.99 -6.36 -9.35
N GLN A 229 7.86 -6.51 -10.67
CA GLN A 229 8.91 -7.13 -11.47
C GLN A 229 8.87 -6.67 -12.94
N ILE A 230 9.94 -7.00 -13.65
CA ILE A 230 10.07 -6.98 -15.11
C ILE A 230 10.33 -8.38 -15.63
N ILE A 231 9.77 -8.73 -16.78
CA ILE A 231 10.29 -9.84 -17.59
C ILE A 231 11.47 -9.28 -18.39
N THR A 232 12.65 -9.87 -18.23
CA THR A 232 13.87 -9.44 -18.93
C THR A 232 14.90 -10.57 -19.01
N GLU A 233 15.62 -10.66 -20.12
CA GLU A 233 16.81 -11.51 -20.26
C GLU A 233 18.08 -10.77 -19.78
N SER A 234 18.09 -9.45 -19.88
CA SER A 234 19.23 -8.57 -19.57
C SER A 234 19.33 -8.16 -18.09
N GLY A 235 18.25 -8.29 -17.32
CA GLY A 235 18.17 -7.82 -15.93
C GLY A 235 17.81 -6.33 -15.80
N GLY A 236 17.47 -5.66 -16.90
CA GLY A 236 17.01 -4.26 -16.96
C GLY A 236 15.66 -4.13 -17.66
N SER A 237 15.00 -2.98 -17.54
CA SER A 237 13.67 -2.80 -18.13
C SER A 237 13.67 -2.89 -19.66
N GLU A 238 12.88 -3.82 -20.20
CA GLU A 238 12.61 -3.99 -21.64
C GLU A 238 11.19 -3.49 -22.01
N GLY A 239 10.57 -2.67 -21.14
CA GLY A 239 9.18 -2.20 -21.31
C GLY A 239 8.11 -3.25 -20.96
N LEU A 240 8.50 -4.33 -20.29
CA LEU A 240 7.61 -5.40 -19.81
C LEU A 240 7.53 -5.38 -18.28
N GLY A 241 7.02 -4.29 -17.73
CA GLY A 241 6.80 -4.11 -16.29
C GLY A 241 5.48 -4.71 -15.82
N PHE A 242 5.45 -5.20 -14.59
CA PHE A 242 4.27 -5.78 -13.95
C PHE A 242 4.01 -5.16 -12.58
N ALA A 243 2.73 -4.93 -12.30
CA ALA A 243 2.24 -4.48 -11.01
C ALA A 243 1.11 -5.36 -10.50
N ILE A 244 1.16 -5.69 -9.21
CA ILE A 244 0.08 -6.41 -8.52
C ILE A 244 -1.10 -5.46 -8.35
N ILE A 245 -2.32 -5.92 -8.65
CA ILE A 245 -3.51 -5.09 -8.61
C ILE A 245 -3.91 -4.64 -7.19
N SER A 246 -4.47 -3.43 -7.07
CA SER A 246 -4.98 -2.87 -5.81
C SER A 246 -5.92 -3.81 -5.04
N GLU A 247 -6.71 -4.60 -5.75
CA GLU A 247 -7.68 -5.54 -5.20
C GLU A 247 -6.99 -6.65 -4.40
N ASP A 248 -5.81 -7.09 -4.85
CA ASP A 248 -5.03 -8.10 -4.14
C ASP A 248 -4.29 -7.52 -2.94
N ILE A 249 -3.95 -6.22 -2.95
CA ILE A 249 -3.49 -5.49 -1.76
C ILE A 249 -4.60 -5.48 -0.70
N ASN A 250 -5.82 -5.08 -1.08
CA ASN A 250 -6.98 -5.10 -0.20
C ASN A 250 -7.31 -6.51 0.32
N ARG A 251 -7.16 -7.52 -0.53
CA ARG A 251 -7.37 -8.92 -0.15
C ARG A 251 -6.28 -9.39 0.82
N ALA A 252 -5.01 -9.08 0.54
CA ALA A 252 -3.88 -9.40 1.40
C ALA A 252 -4.00 -8.71 2.76
N TRP A 253 -4.41 -7.44 2.80
CA TRP A 253 -4.70 -6.70 4.03
C TRP A 253 -5.67 -7.49 4.92
N LYS A 254 -6.80 -7.92 4.35
CA LYS A 254 -7.82 -8.72 5.06
C LYS A 254 -7.34 -10.13 5.42
N GLN A 255 -6.50 -10.75 4.59
CA GLN A 255 -6.12 -12.17 4.72
C GLN A 255 -4.86 -12.41 5.56
N TYR A 256 -3.90 -11.49 5.53
CA TYR A 256 -2.60 -11.65 6.17
C TYR A 256 -2.61 -11.11 7.57
N LEU A 257 -3.30 -9.99 7.76
CA LEU A 257 -3.51 -9.43 9.08
C LEU A 257 -4.61 -10.17 9.84
N LYS A 258 -4.76 -11.49 9.60
CA LYS A 258 -5.32 -12.47 10.56
C LYS A 258 -4.45 -12.56 11.83
N ILE A 259 -3.89 -11.43 12.24
CA ILE A 259 -3.11 -11.22 13.42
C ILE A 259 -4.12 -10.81 14.47
N ASP A 260 -4.21 -11.60 15.52
CA ASP A 260 -4.99 -11.32 16.72
C ASP A 260 -4.53 -10.02 17.43
N ASN A 261 -3.49 -9.34 16.92
CA ASN A 261 -2.83 -8.20 17.57
C ASN A 261 -2.59 -6.94 16.69
N LEU A 262 -3.28 -6.73 15.57
CA LEU A 262 -3.44 -5.34 15.10
C LEU A 262 -4.46 -4.69 16.03
N ASP A 263 -3.96 -3.91 16.98
CA ASP A 263 -4.74 -3.03 17.85
C ASP A 263 -5.31 -1.88 17.02
N THR A 264 -6.24 -2.22 16.13
CA THR A 264 -6.95 -1.23 15.32
C THR A 264 -7.90 -0.48 16.25
N PRO A 265 -7.78 0.86 16.34
CA PRO A 265 -8.70 1.67 17.11
C PRO A 265 -10.11 1.47 16.58
N TRP A 266 -11.03 1.15 17.48
CA TRP A 266 -12.40 0.81 17.12
C TRP A 266 -13.38 1.65 17.91
N LEU A 267 -14.37 2.20 17.21
CA LEU A 267 -15.48 2.94 17.82
C LEU A 267 -16.72 2.05 18.00
N GLY A 268 -16.94 1.09 17.09
CA GLY A 268 -18.09 0.18 17.11
C GLY A 268 -19.42 0.77 16.67
N VAL A 269 -19.38 1.61 15.63
CA VAL A 269 -20.56 2.13 14.93
C VAL A 269 -20.55 1.72 13.46
N MET A 270 -21.72 1.64 12.86
CA MET A 270 -21.90 1.68 11.41
C MET A 270 -22.53 3.01 11.04
N LEU A 271 -21.88 3.75 10.15
CA LEU A 271 -22.36 5.04 9.66
C LEU A 271 -22.90 4.92 8.24
N ASP A 272 -23.88 5.73 7.89
CA ASP A 272 -24.27 5.94 6.48
C ASP A 272 -23.32 6.96 5.79
N PRO A 273 -23.52 7.25 4.48
CA PRO A 273 -22.70 8.23 3.77
C PRO A 273 -22.80 9.66 4.31
N GLU A 274 -23.84 10.01 5.09
CA GLU A 274 -24.02 11.31 5.73
C GLU A 274 -23.44 11.33 7.16
N LEU A 275 -22.69 10.28 7.55
CA LEU A 275 -22.07 10.11 8.86
C LEU A 275 -23.06 9.93 10.01
N ALA A 276 -24.32 9.61 9.71
CA ALA A 276 -25.31 9.28 10.73
C ALA A 276 -25.13 7.83 11.22
N VAL A 277 -25.20 7.65 12.53
CA VAL A 277 -25.09 6.33 13.17
C VAL A 277 -26.32 5.49 12.86
N GLN A 278 -26.16 4.53 11.96
CA GLN A 278 -27.19 3.56 11.56
C GLN A 278 -27.22 2.34 12.48
N GLN A 279 -26.08 2.00 13.08
CA GLN A 279 -25.99 0.87 14.00
C GLN A 279 -24.91 1.09 15.04
N ILE A 280 -25.17 0.61 16.26
CA ILE A 280 -24.20 0.60 17.34
C ILE A 280 -24.00 -0.84 17.76
N ILE A 281 -22.74 -1.27 17.80
CA ILE A 281 -22.37 -2.61 18.22
C ILE A 281 -22.49 -2.70 19.75
N THR A 282 -23.04 -3.81 20.26
CA THR A 282 -23.12 -4.08 21.71
C THR A 282 -21.72 -4.13 22.31
N ASP A 283 -21.56 -3.62 23.54
CA ASP A 283 -20.27 -3.53 24.25
C ASP A 283 -19.16 -2.70 23.57
N SER A 284 -19.51 -1.93 22.54
CA SER A 284 -18.58 -1.02 21.87
C SER A 284 -18.23 0.23 22.68
N PRO A 285 -17.09 0.88 22.38
CA PRO A 285 -16.76 2.23 22.83
C PRO A 285 -17.88 3.24 22.62
N ALA A 286 -18.50 3.26 21.45
CA ALA A 286 -19.63 4.11 21.15
C ALA A 286 -20.82 3.88 22.09
N LYS A 287 -21.17 2.62 22.34
CA LYS A 287 -22.24 2.26 23.27
C LYS A 287 -21.91 2.69 24.69
N LYS A 288 -20.68 2.41 25.16
CA LYS A 288 -20.17 2.77 26.49
C LYS A 288 -20.15 4.29 26.70
N ALA A 289 -19.80 5.05 25.67
CA ALA A 289 -19.78 6.51 25.69
C ALA A 289 -21.17 7.16 25.50
N GLY A 290 -22.21 6.38 25.20
CA GLY A 290 -23.58 6.86 25.07
C GLY A 290 -23.89 7.55 23.73
N ILE A 291 -23.17 7.19 22.67
CA ILE A 291 -23.57 7.47 21.28
C ILE A 291 -24.92 6.78 21.01
N LYS A 292 -25.77 7.40 20.19
CA LYS A 292 -27.12 6.91 19.86
C LYS A 292 -27.29 6.78 18.34
N LEU A 293 -28.29 6.00 17.94
CA LEU A 293 -28.77 6.00 16.57
C LEU A 293 -29.14 7.43 16.15
N ASP A 294 -28.93 7.73 14.88
CA ASP A 294 -29.14 9.04 14.25
C ASP A 294 -28.26 10.18 14.79
N ASP A 295 -27.30 9.89 15.67
CA ASP A 295 -26.22 10.84 15.93
C ASP A 295 -25.40 11.00 14.64
N VAL A 296 -25.18 12.23 14.20
CA VAL A 296 -24.29 12.52 13.06
C VAL A 296 -22.93 12.95 13.59
N ILE A 297 -21.86 12.24 13.24
CA ILE A 297 -20.50 12.59 13.65
C ILE A 297 -20.00 13.74 12.77
N VAL A 298 -19.66 14.87 13.38
CA VAL A 298 -19.24 16.08 12.65
C VAL A 298 -17.85 16.59 13.05
N GLU A 299 -17.32 16.15 14.20
CA GLU A 299 -15.95 16.46 14.62
C GLU A 299 -15.32 15.28 15.36
N PHE A 300 -14.02 15.09 15.17
CA PHE A 300 -13.19 14.11 15.89
C PHE A 300 -11.94 14.83 16.40
N GLU A 301 -11.78 14.97 17.72
CA GLU A 301 -10.65 15.68 18.36
C GLU A 301 -10.37 17.09 17.80
N GLY A 302 -11.42 17.82 17.43
CA GLY A 302 -11.31 19.17 16.85
C GLY A 302 -11.23 19.21 15.32
N ALA A 303 -11.01 18.07 14.65
CA ALA A 303 -11.02 17.96 13.19
C ALA A 303 -12.46 17.82 12.67
N GLN A 304 -12.82 18.60 11.65
CA GLN A 304 -14.13 18.48 10.99
C GLN A 304 -14.20 17.19 10.20
N ILE A 305 -15.34 16.50 10.29
CA ILE A 305 -15.59 15.24 9.60
C ILE A 305 -16.69 15.48 8.57
N GLU A 306 -16.32 15.50 7.29
CA GLU A 306 -17.26 15.74 6.18
C GLU A 306 -17.53 14.45 5.38
N SER A 307 -16.69 13.44 5.54
CA SER A 307 -16.80 12.17 4.83
C SER A 307 -16.40 10.97 5.69
N MET A 308 -16.81 9.77 5.24
CA MET A 308 -16.37 8.51 5.84
C MET A 308 -14.83 8.37 5.79
N GLU A 309 -14.19 8.92 4.77
CA GLU A 309 -12.72 8.89 4.64
C GLU A 309 -12.07 9.75 5.72
N ASP A 310 -12.61 10.94 6.02
CA ASP A 310 -12.15 11.77 7.13
C ASP A 310 -12.37 11.08 8.48
N PHE A 311 -13.53 10.46 8.67
CA PHE A 311 -13.84 9.73 9.90
C PHE A 311 -12.84 8.59 10.13
N LEU A 312 -12.58 7.78 9.11
CA LEU A 312 -11.63 6.67 9.19
C LEU A 312 -10.18 7.18 9.30
N HIS A 313 -9.86 8.30 8.68
CA HIS A 313 -8.57 8.96 8.83
C HIS A 313 -8.33 9.32 10.30
N GLU A 314 -9.25 10.08 10.89
CA GLU A 314 -9.14 10.54 12.28
C GLU A 314 -9.21 9.37 13.27
N LEU A 315 -10.09 8.38 13.07
CA LEU A 315 -10.14 7.20 13.94
C LEU A 315 -8.79 6.46 13.96
N HIS A 316 -8.16 6.28 12.80
CA HIS A 316 -6.89 5.57 12.68
C HIS A 316 -5.67 6.41 13.10
N MET A 317 -5.84 7.68 13.49
CA MET A 317 -4.78 8.47 14.09
C MET A 317 -4.47 8.08 15.54
N PHE A 318 -5.35 7.32 16.18
CA PHE A 318 -5.27 6.95 17.59
C PHE A 318 -5.05 5.45 17.79
N MET A 319 -4.76 5.06 19.02
CA MET A 319 -4.60 3.67 19.44
C MET A 319 -5.76 3.25 20.36
N PRO A 320 -6.07 1.94 20.46
CA PRO A 320 -6.86 1.42 21.56
C PRO A 320 -6.33 1.90 22.92
N GLY A 321 -7.25 2.30 23.80
CA GLY A 321 -6.98 2.93 25.09
C GLY A 321 -6.96 4.46 25.04
N ASP A 322 -6.79 5.07 23.86
CA ASP A 322 -6.82 6.52 23.74
C ASP A 322 -8.23 7.06 24.00
N THR A 323 -8.30 8.17 24.73
CA THR A 323 -9.55 8.91 24.93
C THR A 323 -9.66 10.00 23.88
N VAL A 324 -10.68 9.92 23.04
CA VAL A 324 -10.96 10.87 21.95
C VAL A 324 -12.30 11.58 22.19
N LYS A 325 -12.45 12.81 21.72
CA LYS A 325 -13.66 13.63 21.83
C LYS A 325 -14.33 13.71 20.48
N LEU A 326 -15.54 13.17 20.41
CA LEU A 326 -16.40 13.33 19.26
C LEU A 326 -17.34 14.52 19.48
N LEU A 327 -17.56 15.33 18.45
CA LEU A 327 -18.74 16.18 18.37
C LEU A 327 -19.78 15.47 17.49
N VAL A 328 -20.94 15.21 18.07
CA VAL A 328 -22.07 14.66 17.35
C VAL A 328 -23.23 15.64 17.33
N LEU A 329 -24.02 15.63 16.25
CA LEU A 329 -25.32 16.27 16.21
C LEU A 329 -26.38 15.25 16.60
N ARG A 330 -27.04 15.48 17.75
CA ARG A 330 -28.17 14.67 18.21
C ARG A 330 -29.44 15.50 18.14
N ASN A 331 -30.39 15.11 17.28
CA ASN A 331 -31.60 15.88 16.99
C ASN A 331 -31.26 17.34 16.63
N GLY A 332 -30.23 17.52 15.80
CA GLY A 332 -29.73 18.83 15.37
C GLY A 332 -28.98 19.65 16.42
N LYS A 333 -28.76 19.12 17.64
CA LYS A 333 -28.03 19.83 18.71
C LYS A 333 -26.64 19.23 18.92
N PRO A 334 -25.59 20.05 19.00
CA PRO A 334 -24.22 19.58 19.21
C PRO A 334 -24.04 18.97 20.61
N ARG A 335 -23.35 17.82 20.67
CA ARG A 335 -22.94 17.16 21.92
C ARG A 335 -21.51 16.67 21.80
N LYS A 336 -20.67 17.06 22.77
CA LYS A 336 -19.31 16.55 22.89
C LYS A 336 -19.31 15.28 23.73
N ILE A 337 -18.81 14.19 23.17
CA ILE A 337 -18.81 12.86 23.79
C ILE A 337 -17.36 12.37 23.83
N PRO A 338 -16.73 12.27 25.02
CA PRO A 338 -15.47 11.58 25.16
C PRO A 338 -15.70 10.07 25.02
N VAL A 339 -14.84 9.40 24.27
CA VAL A 339 -14.89 7.97 23.98
C VAL A 339 -13.50 7.41 24.23
N VAL A 340 -13.41 6.34 25.01
CA VAL A 340 -12.17 5.55 25.11
C VAL A 340 -12.22 4.52 23.99
N LEU A 341 -11.33 4.65 23.01
CA LEU A 341 -11.23 3.70 21.91
C LEU A 341 -10.78 2.34 22.45
N GLU A 342 -11.30 1.26 21.89
CA GLU A 342 -10.92 -0.10 22.25
C GLU A 342 -10.38 -0.82 21.03
N SER A 343 -9.78 -1.98 21.23
CA SER A 343 -9.35 -2.85 20.14
C SER A 343 -10.57 -3.59 19.62
N GLU A 344 -10.76 -3.64 18.30
CA GLU A 344 -11.90 -4.31 17.64
C GLU A 344 -12.10 -5.77 18.11
N LYS A 345 -11.06 -6.41 18.64
CA LYS A 345 -11.06 -7.83 19.04
C LYS A 345 -11.51 -8.12 20.47
N GLU A 346 -11.53 -7.13 21.37
CA GLU A 346 -11.97 -7.38 22.75
C GLU A 346 -13.48 -7.64 22.86
N VAL A 347 -14.23 -7.46 21.77
CA VAL A 347 -15.68 -7.70 21.72
C VAL A 347 -16.00 -9.05 21.10
N LYS A 348 -16.43 -9.99 21.95
CA LYS A 348 -17.06 -11.25 21.51
C LYS A 348 -18.29 -10.90 20.66
N PRO A 349 -18.48 -11.51 19.48
CA PRO A 349 -19.64 -11.22 18.65
C PRO A 349 -20.92 -11.70 19.36
N GLN A 350 -21.61 -10.80 20.05
CA GLN A 350 -22.96 -11.03 20.53
C GLN A 350 -23.94 -10.15 19.75
N ARG A 351 -24.80 -10.90 19.06
CA ARG A 351 -25.97 -10.55 18.25
C ARG A 351 -26.47 -9.10 18.34
N ILE A 352 -26.71 -8.57 17.14
CA ILE A 352 -27.57 -7.45 16.78
C ILE A 352 -28.82 -7.45 17.67
N ALA A 353 -28.97 -6.46 18.55
CA ALA A 353 -30.25 -6.13 19.13
C ALA A 353 -31.10 -5.47 18.03
N ALA A 354 -31.97 -6.24 17.39
CA ALA A 354 -33.12 -5.67 16.72
C ALA A 354 -33.97 -5.02 17.83
N GLN A 355 -34.16 -3.72 17.74
CA GLN A 355 -35.01 -2.97 18.65
C GLN A 355 -36.44 -3.50 18.47
N GLU A 356 -37.02 -4.03 19.55
CA GLU A 356 -38.46 -4.34 19.61
C GLU A 356 -39.23 -3.08 19.25
N ALA A 357 -40.07 -3.16 18.22
CA ALA A 357 -41.06 -2.16 17.94
C ALA A 357 -42.06 -2.16 19.12
N ASP A 358 -42.12 -1.04 19.84
CA ASP A 358 -43.20 -0.75 20.78
C ASP A 358 -44.54 -0.86 20.05
N HIS A 359 -45.23 -1.99 20.24
CA HIS A 359 -46.66 -2.07 20.00
C HIS A 359 -47.37 -1.40 21.19
N LEU A 360 -47.80 -0.16 20.97
CA LEU A 360 -48.79 0.51 21.81
C LEU A 360 -50.08 -0.33 21.88
N PRO A 361 -50.70 -0.48 23.06
CA PRO A 361 -52.00 -1.13 23.17
C PRO A 361 -53.11 -0.12 22.87
N VAL A 362 -53.93 -0.39 21.86
CA VAL A 362 -55.41 -0.38 21.92
C VAL A 362 -55.94 -1.37 20.89
#